data_AF-A0A351DDT4-F1
#
_entry.id   AF-A0A351DDT4-F1
#
_cell.length_a   1.000
_cell.length_b   1.000
_cell.length_c   1.000
_cell.angle_alpha   90.00
_cell.angle_beta   90.00
_cell.angle_gamma   90.00
#
_symmetry.space_group_name_H-M   'P 1'
#
loop_
_entity.id
_entity.type
_entity.pdbx_description
1 polymer ?
#
loop_
_entity_poly.entity_id
_entity_poly.type
_entity_poly.pdbx_seq_one_letter_code
_entity_poly.pdbx_strand_id
1 'polypeptide(L)'
;PEEMEWESISPGKDPEGFRSELDAMLHALQLFPSIVVWVPFNEAWGQHDTNGTLTHVMRSDPTRLVDGPSGWTDMGLGHMRDHHLYQDAEQLPEAESGRATVYGEFGGISLYIDGHSMFEKGWGYTKTESVEDFLTSYEELLAAIGSLIPEGLAGAIYTQTTDVESEINGLLTYDREYKARPEKIRSIHERIL
;
A
#
# COMPACT_ATOMS: atom_id res chain seq x y z
N PRO A 1 -25.84 5.69 -10.28
CA PRO A 1 -24.65 5.59 -9.38
C PRO A 1 -24.72 6.54 -8.18
N GLU A 2 -25.44 7.67 -8.28
CA GLU A 2 -25.57 8.69 -7.22
C GLU A 2 -26.49 8.32 -6.04
N GLU A 3 -27.15 7.14 -6.07
CA GLU A 3 -28.04 6.65 -4.99
C GLU A 3 -27.47 5.43 -4.26
N MET A 4 -26.18 5.12 -4.40
CA MET A 4 -25.55 4.17 -3.47
C MET A 4 -25.19 4.94 -2.20
N GLU A 5 -25.89 4.66 -1.10
CA GLU A 5 -25.43 5.08 0.23
C GLU A 5 -24.16 4.28 0.55
N TRP A 6 -23.02 4.71 0.03
CA TRP A 6 -21.70 4.11 0.28
C TRP A 6 -21.43 3.97 1.78
N GLU A 7 -21.96 4.91 2.55
CA GLU A 7 -21.95 4.90 4.00
C GLU A 7 -22.68 3.71 4.64
N SER A 8 -23.68 3.13 3.98
CA SER A 8 -24.48 1.99 4.50
C SER A 8 -23.84 0.62 4.22
N ILE A 9 -22.85 0.56 3.31
CA ILE A 9 -22.17 -0.67 2.86
C ILE A 9 -20.69 -0.67 3.29
N SER A 10 -20.26 0.30 4.11
CA SER A 10 -18.91 0.28 4.65
C SER A 10 -18.71 -0.94 5.55
N PRO A 11 -17.61 -1.71 5.41
CA PRO A 11 -17.31 -2.83 6.29
C PRO A 11 -17.39 -2.49 7.78
N GLY A 12 -17.09 -1.25 8.15
CA GLY A 12 -17.19 -0.79 9.55
C GLY A 12 -18.62 -0.72 10.10
N LYS A 13 -19.64 -0.71 9.22
CA LYS A 13 -21.07 -0.73 9.60
C LYS A 13 -21.73 -2.10 9.41
N ASP A 14 -21.05 -3.07 8.79
CA ASP A 14 -21.48 -4.47 8.69
C ASP A 14 -20.33 -5.46 9.02
N PRO A 15 -19.95 -5.60 10.31
CA PRO A 15 -18.90 -6.53 10.73
C PRO A 15 -19.19 -8.00 10.41
N GLU A 16 -20.47 -8.41 10.41
CA GLU A 16 -20.85 -9.79 10.12
C GLU A 16 -20.68 -10.12 8.63
N GLY A 17 -21.12 -9.23 7.75
CA GLY A 17 -20.90 -9.34 6.31
C GLY A 17 -19.42 -9.33 5.96
N PHE A 18 -18.66 -8.38 6.52
CA PHE A 18 -17.20 -8.36 6.35
C PHE A 18 -16.56 -9.68 6.76
N ARG A 19 -16.95 -10.22 7.92
CA ARG A 19 -16.42 -11.49 8.39
C ARG A 19 -16.75 -12.65 7.46
N SER A 20 -17.99 -12.73 6.98
CA SER A 20 -18.40 -13.78 6.03
C SER A 20 -17.55 -13.75 4.75
N GLU A 21 -17.35 -12.55 4.18
CA GLU A 21 -16.56 -12.38 2.96
C GLU A 21 -15.06 -12.62 3.21
N LEU A 22 -14.53 -12.20 4.36
CA LEU A 22 -13.15 -12.48 4.76
C LEU A 22 -12.91 -14.00 4.87
N ASP A 23 -13.81 -14.74 5.51
CA ASP A 23 -13.70 -16.20 5.64
C ASP A 23 -13.76 -16.90 4.28
N ALA A 24 -14.66 -16.45 3.40
CA ALA A 24 -14.74 -16.95 2.02
C ALA A 24 -13.45 -16.68 1.24
N MET A 25 -12.88 -15.47 1.36
CA MET A 25 -11.61 -15.10 0.72
C MET A 25 -10.46 -15.96 1.23
N LEU A 26 -10.28 -16.08 2.55
CA LEU A 26 -9.23 -16.91 3.15
C LEU A 26 -9.34 -18.36 2.67
N HIS A 27 -10.55 -18.92 2.68
CA HIS A 27 -10.79 -20.28 2.23
C HIS A 27 -10.47 -20.48 0.74
N ALA A 28 -10.91 -19.56 -0.12
CA ALA A 28 -10.68 -19.65 -1.56
C ALA A 28 -9.20 -19.51 -1.93
N LEU A 29 -8.43 -18.74 -1.15
CA LEU A 29 -7.07 -18.35 -1.48
C LEU A 29 -5.98 -19.10 -0.69
N GLN A 30 -6.35 -19.93 0.30
CA GLN A 30 -5.39 -20.67 1.16
C GLN A 30 -4.39 -21.55 0.39
N LEU A 31 -4.73 -21.99 -0.83
CA LEU A 31 -3.89 -22.90 -1.63
C LEU A 31 -2.87 -22.18 -2.53
N PHE A 32 -2.85 -20.83 -2.55
CA PHE A 32 -1.93 -20.07 -3.39
C PHE A 32 -0.65 -19.70 -2.62
N PRO A 33 0.51 -20.30 -2.94
CA PRO A 33 1.76 -20.02 -2.22
C PRO A 33 2.35 -18.64 -2.54
N SER A 34 1.87 -17.96 -3.59
CA SER A 34 2.24 -16.58 -3.91
C SER A 34 1.67 -15.56 -2.92
N ILE A 35 0.65 -15.93 -2.16
CA ILE A 35 0.10 -15.10 -1.08
C ILE A 35 0.88 -15.42 0.18
N VAL A 36 1.55 -14.42 0.75
CA VAL A 36 2.47 -14.59 1.89
C VAL A 36 2.07 -13.77 3.12
N VAL A 37 1.23 -12.74 2.94
CA VAL A 37 0.71 -11.88 4.01
C VAL A 37 -0.77 -11.63 3.76
N TRP A 38 -1.57 -11.63 4.82
CA TRP A 38 -2.94 -11.11 4.84
C TRP A 38 -2.94 -9.69 5.38
N VAL A 39 -3.60 -8.76 4.68
CA VAL A 39 -3.77 -7.35 5.10
C VAL A 39 -5.28 -7.08 5.26
N PRO A 40 -5.85 -7.23 6.46
CA PRO A 40 -7.30 -7.12 6.63
C PRO A 40 -7.83 -5.68 6.53
N PHE A 41 -7.00 -4.68 6.82
CA PHE A 41 -7.40 -3.27 6.81
C PHE A 41 -6.31 -2.39 6.18
N ASN A 42 -6.76 -1.44 5.37
CA ASN A 42 -5.97 -0.34 4.83
C ASN A 42 -6.44 0.97 5.48
N GLU A 43 -5.54 1.65 6.16
CA GLU A 43 -5.80 2.83 6.96
C GLU A 43 -7.06 2.68 7.87
N ALA A 44 -7.90 3.71 7.92
CA ALA A 44 -9.18 3.68 8.64
C ALA A 44 -10.32 2.99 7.86
N TRP A 45 -10.07 2.48 6.66
CA TRP A 45 -11.14 2.10 5.72
C TRP A 45 -11.85 0.84 6.19
N GLY A 46 -13.04 1.04 6.76
CA GLY A 46 -13.84 -0.05 7.31
C GLY A 46 -13.23 -0.72 8.53
N GLN A 47 -12.24 -0.10 9.19
CA GLN A 47 -11.59 -0.63 10.39
C GLN A 47 -12.61 -0.80 11.53
N HIS A 48 -12.80 -2.04 12.00
CA HIS A 48 -13.68 -2.40 13.11
C HIS A 48 -13.15 -3.66 13.79
N ASP A 49 -13.39 -3.80 15.10
CA ASP A 49 -12.92 -4.94 15.91
C ASP A 49 -11.51 -5.43 15.50
N THR A 50 -10.57 -4.49 15.36
CA THR A 50 -9.30 -4.73 14.67
C THR A 50 -8.60 -5.97 15.21
N ASN A 51 -8.40 -6.02 16.54
CA ASN A 51 -7.67 -7.12 17.15
C ASN A 51 -8.44 -8.44 17.10
N GLY A 52 -9.78 -8.41 17.14
CA GLY A 52 -10.61 -9.60 16.95
C GLY A 52 -10.50 -10.17 15.54
N THR A 53 -10.52 -9.30 14.53
CA THR A 53 -10.31 -9.64 13.12
C THR A 53 -8.92 -10.21 12.88
N LEU A 54 -7.85 -9.53 13.32
CA LEU A 54 -6.48 -10.01 13.14
C LEU A 54 -6.25 -11.37 13.82
N THR A 55 -6.70 -11.52 15.08
CA THR A 55 -6.60 -12.78 15.82
C THR A 55 -7.30 -13.92 15.08
N HIS A 56 -8.46 -13.66 14.47
CA HIS A 56 -9.14 -14.67 13.69
C HIS A 56 -8.39 -15.08 12.43
N VAL A 57 -7.88 -14.12 11.66
CA VAL A 57 -7.12 -14.41 10.44
C VAL A 57 -5.90 -15.27 10.78
N MET A 58 -5.16 -14.89 11.83
CA MET A 58 -4.00 -15.66 12.32
C MET A 58 -4.37 -17.10 12.73
N ARG A 59 -5.58 -17.31 13.27
CA ARG A 59 -6.08 -18.65 13.63
C ARG A 59 -6.58 -19.45 12.44
N SER A 60 -7.15 -18.78 11.45
CA SER A 60 -7.76 -19.40 10.27
C SER A 60 -6.72 -19.86 9.27
N ASP A 61 -5.65 -19.09 9.12
CA ASP A 61 -4.49 -19.44 8.31
C ASP A 61 -3.18 -19.18 9.07
N PRO A 62 -2.75 -20.12 9.93
CA PRO A 62 -1.52 -19.97 10.71
C PRO A 62 -0.24 -20.15 9.85
N THR A 63 -0.37 -20.38 8.54
CA THR A 63 0.77 -20.62 7.64
C THR A 63 1.28 -19.34 6.98
N ARG A 64 0.57 -18.22 7.14
CA ARG A 64 0.90 -16.92 6.54
C ARG A 64 1.01 -15.84 7.61
N LEU A 65 1.75 -14.78 7.27
CA LEU A 65 1.80 -13.59 8.11
C LEU A 65 0.48 -12.83 8.00
N VAL A 66 0.23 -12.00 8.99
CA VAL A 66 -0.95 -11.14 9.09
C VAL A 66 -0.42 -9.78 9.47
N ASP A 67 -0.70 -8.79 8.64
CA ASP A 67 -0.32 -7.43 8.89
C ASP A 67 -1.17 -6.82 10.02
N GLY A 68 -0.63 -5.80 10.68
CA GLY A 68 -1.47 -4.86 11.42
C GLY A 68 -2.39 -4.09 10.47
N PRO A 69 -3.09 -3.06 10.95
CA PRO A 69 -3.64 -2.05 10.06
C PRO A 69 -2.52 -1.49 9.18
N SER A 70 -2.68 -1.59 7.85
CA SER A 70 -1.73 -1.03 6.89
C SER A 70 -1.87 0.48 6.90
N GLY A 71 -0.89 1.17 7.48
CA GLY A 71 -1.00 2.60 7.79
C GLY A 71 -2.01 2.95 8.89
N TRP A 72 -2.23 4.26 9.07
CA TRP A 72 -3.13 4.82 10.09
C TRP A 72 -2.81 4.39 11.53
N THR A 73 -3.83 4.02 12.31
CA THR A 73 -3.73 3.77 13.75
C THR A 73 -3.44 2.29 14.01
N ASP A 74 -2.19 2.00 14.36
CA ASP A 74 -1.76 0.70 14.83
C ASP A 74 -2.45 0.32 16.16
N MET A 75 -2.82 -0.96 16.28
CA MET A 75 -3.52 -1.51 17.45
C MET A 75 -2.66 -2.50 18.25
N GLY A 76 -1.35 -2.56 17.96
CA GLY A 76 -0.39 -3.38 18.69
C GLY A 76 -0.53 -4.89 18.44
N LEU A 77 -1.15 -5.30 17.34
CA LEU A 77 -1.34 -6.70 16.98
C LEU A 77 -1.08 -6.92 15.48
N GLY A 78 -0.72 -8.15 15.13
CA GLY A 78 -0.23 -8.53 13.80
C GLY A 78 1.24 -8.90 13.87
N HIS A 79 1.76 -9.43 12.77
CA HIS A 79 3.18 -9.76 12.61
C HIS A 79 3.99 -8.61 12.02
N MET A 80 3.31 -7.56 11.55
CA MET A 80 3.91 -6.39 10.94
C MET A 80 3.34 -5.12 11.57
N ARG A 81 4.16 -4.07 11.55
CA ARG A 81 3.80 -2.70 11.89
C ARG A 81 4.01 -1.87 10.63
N ASP A 82 2.90 -1.52 10.00
CA ASP A 82 2.89 -0.93 8.67
C ASP A 82 2.59 0.57 8.74
N HIS A 83 3.41 1.36 8.06
CA HIS A 83 3.29 2.81 7.94
C HIS A 83 3.19 3.24 6.47
N HIS A 84 2.42 4.30 6.21
CA HIS A 84 2.34 4.91 4.88
C HIS A 84 3.19 6.19 4.83
N LEU A 85 4.03 6.30 3.79
CA LEU A 85 5.04 7.35 3.66
C LEU A 85 4.91 8.11 2.33
N TYR A 86 4.17 9.21 2.34
CA TYR A 86 3.96 10.03 1.12
C TYR A 86 4.76 11.34 1.09
N GLN A 87 5.25 11.82 2.24
CA GLN A 87 5.97 13.09 2.38
C GLN A 87 7.09 12.94 3.39
N ASP A 88 8.33 13.25 2.96
CA ASP A 88 9.59 13.14 3.71
C ASP A 88 9.86 11.74 4.28
N ALA A 89 11.12 11.28 4.28
CA ALA A 89 11.44 10.02 4.95
C ALA A 89 11.40 10.22 6.46
N GLU A 90 10.38 9.66 7.11
CA GLU A 90 10.29 9.60 8.55
C GLU A 90 11.37 8.65 9.10
N GLN A 91 11.82 8.91 10.33
CA GLN A 91 12.59 7.93 11.07
C GLN A 91 11.72 6.70 11.31
N LEU A 92 12.32 5.51 11.28
CA LEU A 92 11.58 4.32 11.64
C LEU A 92 11.04 4.45 13.07
N PRO A 93 9.83 3.95 13.34
CA PRO A 93 9.37 3.79 14.71
C PRO A 93 10.35 2.91 15.50
N GLU A 94 10.32 3.02 16.83
CA GLU A 94 11.07 2.09 17.69
C GLU A 94 10.73 0.64 17.35
N ALA A 95 11.76 -0.17 17.21
CA ALA A 95 11.64 -1.59 16.88
C ALA A 95 10.84 -2.33 17.96
N GLU A 96 9.83 -3.08 17.52
CA GLU A 96 8.98 -3.88 18.39
C GLU A 96 9.32 -5.37 18.25
N SER A 97 9.59 -6.04 19.36
CA SER A 97 9.93 -7.46 19.33
C SER A 97 8.76 -8.30 18.80
N GLY A 98 9.03 -9.13 17.79
CA GLY A 98 8.02 -10.00 17.19
C GLY A 98 7.17 -9.38 16.09
N ARG A 99 7.40 -8.10 15.74
CA ARG A 99 6.75 -7.42 14.62
C ARG A 99 7.76 -6.79 13.69
N ALA A 100 7.60 -7.02 12.38
CA ALA A 100 8.44 -6.39 11.37
C ALA A 100 7.91 -4.99 11.03
N THR A 101 8.77 -3.98 11.01
CA THR A 101 8.40 -2.65 10.52
C THR A 101 8.45 -2.63 8.99
N VAL A 102 7.36 -2.22 8.36
CA VAL A 102 7.23 -2.13 6.89
C VAL A 102 6.63 -0.80 6.49
N TYR A 103 6.88 -0.40 5.23
CA TYR A 103 6.12 0.64 4.56
C TYR A 103 5.22 0.03 3.49
N GLY A 104 3.97 -0.24 3.84
CA GLY A 104 2.94 -0.80 2.96
C GLY A 104 2.55 0.15 1.84
N GLU A 105 2.79 1.44 2.03
CA GLU A 105 2.78 2.42 0.96
C GLU A 105 3.91 3.43 1.13
N PHE A 106 4.61 3.71 0.04
CA PHE A 106 5.41 4.92 -0.10
C PHE A 106 5.29 5.48 -1.51
N GLY A 107 5.56 6.78 -1.68
CA GLY A 107 5.53 7.41 -2.99
C GLY A 107 4.39 8.37 -3.14
N GLY A 108 3.48 8.10 -4.08
CA GLY A 108 2.44 9.07 -4.41
C GLY A 108 2.93 10.22 -5.33
N ILE A 109 3.97 9.96 -6.14
CA ILE A 109 4.54 10.97 -7.04
C ILE A 109 3.66 11.12 -8.27
N SER A 110 2.96 12.24 -8.39
CA SER A 110 2.07 12.51 -9.51
C SER A 110 2.85 12.94 -10.74
N LEU A 111 2.55 12.30 -11.87
CA LEU A 111 2.96 12.73 -13.19
C LEU A 111 1.79 12.59 -14.16
N TYR A 112 1.30 13.72 -14.66
CA TYR A 112 0.25 13.75 -15.67
C TYR A 112 0.85 13.51 -17.05
N ILE A 113 0.31 12.55 -17.78
CA ILE A 113 0.67 12.28 -19.18
C ILE A 113 -0.54 12.61 -20.05
N ASP A 114 -0.36 13.56 -20.97
CA ASP A 114 -1.43 14.00 -21.86
C ASP A 114 -1.91 12.87 -22.78
N GLY A 115 -3.22 12.76 -22.95
CA GLY A 115 -3.85 11.69 -23.73
C GLY A 115 -3.93 10.32 -23.03
N HIS A 116 -3.34 10.17 -21.85
CA HIS A 116 -3.25 8.89 -21.12
C HIS A 116 -3.92 8.92 -19.73
N SER A 117 -4.78 9.90 -19.48
CA SER A 117 -5.53 10.08 -18.22
C SER A 117 -7.03 9.93 -18.45
N MET A 118 -7.77 9.41 -17.46
CA MET A 118 -9.23 9.31 -17.53
C MET A 118 -9.91 10.69 -17.48
N PHE A 119 -9.30 11.64 -16.76
CA PHE A 119 -9.77 13.01 -16.63
C PHE A 119 -8.71 14.00 -17.11
N GLU A 120 -9.14 15.20 -17.51
CA GLU A 120 -8.26 16.31 -17.91
C GLU A 120 -7.39 16.85 -16.75
N LYS A 121 -7.69 16.43 -15.51
CA LYS A 121 -6.96 16.77 -14.30
C LYS A 121 -6.92 15.57 -13.36
N GLY A 122 -5.77 15.34 -12.73
CA GLY A 122 -5.58 14.32 -11.70
C GLY A 122 -4.82 14.85 -10.50
N TRP A 123 -4.78 14.07 -9.44
CA TRP A 123 -4.09 14.35 -8.18
C TRP A 123 -3.15 13.20 -7.79
N GLY A 124 -2.29 13.49 -6.83
CA GLY A 124 -1.48 12.54 -6.07
C GLY A 124 -0.76 13.34 -4.98
N TYR A 125 0.14 12.70 -4.24
CA TYR A 125 0.66 13.23 -2.98
C TYR A 125 1.80 14.24 -3.15
N THR A 126 2.57 14.13 -4.24
CA THR A 126 3.54 15.13 -4.71
C THR A 126 3.34 15.39 -6.20
N LYS A 127 3.82 16.52 -6.74
CA LYS A 127 3.58 16.90 -8.15
C LYS A 127 4.89 17.10 -8.91
N THR A 128 5.02 16.46 -10.06
CA THR A 128 6.13 16.61 -11.01
C THR A 128 5.63 17.13 -12.35
N GLU A 129 6.51 17.79 -13.11
CA GLU A 129 6.15 18.43 -14.39
C GLU A 129 6.69 17.66 -15.61
N SER A 130 7.67 16.79 -15.39
CA SER A 130 8.32 16.00 -16.45
C SER A 130 8.68 14.59 -15.98
N VAL A 131 9.01 13.72 -16.93
CA VAL A 131 9.52 12.36 -16.65
C VAL A 131 10.85 12.43 -15.90
N GLU A 132 11.68 13.43 -16.21
CA GLU A 132 12.95 13.69 -15.55
C GLU A 132 12.76 14.08 -14.08
N ASP A 133 11.80 14.97 -13.79
CA ASP A 133 11.46 15.35 -12.42
C ASP A 133 10.92 14.15 -11.64
N PHE A 134 10.02 13.37 -12.26
CA PHE A 134 9.50 12.13 -11.69
C PHE A 134 10.61 11.14 -11.32
N LEU A 135 11.55 10.88 -12.24
CA LEU A 135 12.67 9.98 -11.99
C LEU A 135 13.60 10.49 -10.88
N THR A 136 13.80 11.82 -10.81
CA THR A 136 14.62 12.44 -9.77
C THR A 136 13.96 12.25 -8.40
N SER A 137 12.68 12.61 -8.25
CA SER A 137 11.94 12.41 -7.00
C SER A 137 11.83 10.93 -6.62
N TYR A 138 11.66 10.04 -7.60
CA TYR A 138 11.64 8.59 -7.35
C TYR A 138 12.99 8.08 -6.82
N GLU A 139 14.09 8.54 -7.41
CA GLU A 139 15.45 8.19 -6.98
C GLU A 139 15.77 8.70 -5.57
N GLU A 140 15.42 9.95 -5.27
CA GLU A 140 15.61 10.55 -3.95
C GLU A 140 14.80 9.81 -2.87
N LEU A 141 13.54 9.51 -3.15
CA LEU A 141 12.68 8.81 -2.21
C LEU A 141 13.17 7.38 -1.98
N LEU A 142 13.53 6.64 -3.04
CA LEU A 142 14.03 5.28 -2.89
C LEU A 142 15.40 5.24 -2.19
N ALA A 143 16.25 6.24 -2.38
CA ALA A 143 17.50 6.37 -1.63
C ALA A 143 17.24 6.58 -0.13
N ALA A 144 16.22 7.39 0.21
CA ALA A 144 15.82 7.58 1.60
C ALA A 144 15.26 6.28 2.21
N ILE A 145 14.39 5.55 1.49
CA ILE A 145 13.96 4.19 1.87
C ILE A 145 15.16 3.26 2.09
N GLY A 146 16.11 3.26 1.16
CA GLY A 146 17.33 2.44 1.24
C GLY A 146 18.15 2.71 2.50
N SER A 147 18.17 3.95 2.99
CA SER A 147 18.88 4.32 4.21
C SER A 147 18.27 3.74 5.49
N LEU A 148 16.99 3.36 5.46
CA LEU A 148 16.26 2.77 6.58
C LEU A 148 16.38 1.24 6.65
N ILE A 149 16.83 0.59 5.57
CA ILE A 149 17.03 -0.88 5.55
C ILE A 149 18.01 -1.34 6.66
N PRO A 150 19.20 -0.71 6.83
CA PRO A 150 20.11 -1.05 7.93
C PRO A 150 19.54 -0.77 9.32
N GLU A 151 18.54 0.11 9.43
CA GLU A 151 17.86 0.46 10.69
C GLU A 151 16.73 -0.53 11.05
N GLY A 152 16.40 -1.46 10.15
CA GLY A 152 15.45 -2.55 10.40
C GLY A 152 14.17 -2.49 9.58
N LEU A 153 14.08 -1.64 8.55
CA LEU A 153 12.96 -1.67 7.60
C LEU A 153 12.94 -3.01 6.85
N ALA A 154 11.85 -3.77 6.99
CA ALA A 154 11.73 -5.12 6.47
C ALA A 154 11.08 -5.21 5.08
N GLY A 155 10.41 -4.15 4.64
CA GLY A 155 9.76 -4.09 3.33
C GLY A 155 9.23 -2.69 3.03
N ALA A 156 9.13 -2.37 1.74
CA ALA A 156 8.57 -1.12 1.25
C ALA A 156 7.84 -1.36 -0.07
N ILE A 157 6.62 -0.83 -0.23
CA ILE A 157 5.77 -1.01 -1.41
C ILE A 157 5.46 0.35 -2.02
N TYR A 158 5.81 0.53 -3.30
CA TYR A 158 5.52 1.77 -4.01
C TYR A 158 4.04 1.84 -4.39
N THR A 159 3.38 2.92 -4.01
CA THR A 159 2.02 3.26 -4.46
C THR A 159 2.11 4.23 -5.65
N GLN A 160 1.68 3.86 -6.86
CA GLN A 160 0.97 2.62 -7.23
C GLN A 160 1.40 2.08 -8.60
N THR A 161 0.87 0.91 -8.98
CA THR A 161 1.25 0.25 -10.26
C THR A 161 0.72 1.00 -11.47
N THR A 162 -0.55 1.43 -11.44
CA THR A 162 -1.23 2.14 -12.53
C THR A 162 -1.99 3.32 -11.99
N ASP A 163 -2.19 4.36 -12.80
CA ASP A 163 -3.17 5.40 -12.48
C ASP A 163 -4.58 4.81 -12.36
N VAL A 164 -5.32 5.29 -11.37
CA VAL A 164 -6.70 4.90 -11.10
C VAL A 164 -7.57 6.15 -11.11
N GLU A 165 -8.42 6.25 -12.13
CA GLU A 165 -9.36 7.35 -12.29
C GLU A 165 -8.67 8.73 -12.25
N SER A 166 -8.81 9.47 -11.14
CA SER A 166 -8.20 10.79 -10.95
C SER A 166 -6.88 10.75 -10.19
N GLU A 167 -6.47 9.60 -9.65
CA GLU A 167 -5.20 9.42 -8.95
C GLU A 167 -4.10 9.02 -9.94
N ILE A 168 -3.11 9.91 -10.13
CA ILE A 168 -2.14 9.86 -11.23
C ILE A 168 -0.67 9.66 -10.76
N ASN A 169 -0.50 8.92 -9.67
CA ASN A 169 0.77 8.50 -9.05
C ASN A 169 1.20 7.08 -9.45
N GLY A 170 0.60 6.49 -10.49
CA GLY A 170 0.99 5.18 -11.00
C GLY A 170 2.33 5.20 -11.75
N LEU A 171 3.05 4.08 -11.73
CA LEU A 171 4.19 3.84 -12.64
C LEU A 171 3.73 3.71 -14.11
N LEU A 172 2.51 3.26 -14.29
CA LEU A 172 1.79 3.16 -15.56
C LEU A 172 0.66 4.19 -15.60
N THR A 173 0.34 4.67 -16.80
CA THR A 173 -0.82 5.53 -17.05
C THR A 173 -2.14 4.77 -16.93
N TYR A 174 -3.26 5.49 -17.06
CA TYR A 174 -4.60 4.89 -17.00
C TYR A 174 -4.85 3.87 -18.11
N ASP A 175 -4.20 3.98 -19.26
CA ASP A 175 -4.28 3.01 -20.36
C ASP A 175 -3.08 2.04 -20.42
N ARG A 176 -2.31 1.95 -19.31
CA ARG A 176 -1.22 1.00 -19.08
C ARG A 176 0.02 1.24 -19.94
N GLU A 177 0.23 2.48 -20.36
CA GLU A 177 1.50 2.93 -20.92
C GLU A 177 2.50 3.27 -19.82
N TYR A 178 3.79 3.06 -20.09
CA TYR A 178 4.85 3.38 -19.14
C TYR A 178 5.05 4.90 -19.03
N LYS A 179 4.95 5.46 -17.82
CA LYS A 179 5.27 6.87 -17.58
C LYS A 179 6.76 7.17 -17.71
N ALA A 180 7.59 6.22 -17.27
CA ALA A 180 9.03 6.24 -17.40
C ALA A 180 9.51 4.89 -17.94
N ARG A 181 10.65 4.89 -18.62
CA ARG A 181 11.24 3.65 -19.16
C ARG A 181 11.48 2.62 -18.03
N PRO A 182 10.98 1.38 -18.14
CA PRO A 182 11.14 0.36 -17.10
C PRO A 182 12.60 0.12 -16.69
N GLU A 183 13.53 0.23 -17.64
CA GLU A 183 14.97 0.05 -17.37
C GLU A 183 15.52 1.11 -16.42
N LYS A 184 14.96 2.33 -16.44
CA LYS A 184 15.34 3.39 -15.51
C LYS A 184 14.86 3.08 -14.09
N ILE A 185 13.59 2.71 -13.92
CA ILE A 185 13.04 2.31 -12.62
C ILE A 185 13.81 1.13 -12.04
N ARG A 186 14.05 0.10 -12.86
CA ARG A 186 14.87 -1.06 -12.47
C ARG A 186 16.26 -0.66 -12.00
N SER A 187 16.94 0.23 -12.72
CA SER A 187 18.29 0.68 -12.34
C SER A 187 18.35 1.48 -11.02
N ILE A 188 17.22 2.04 -10.58
CA ILE A 188 17.12 2.71 -9.27
C ILE A 188 16.91 1.65 -8.19
N HIS A 189 16.03 0.66 -8.40
CA HIS A 189 15.81 -0.46 -7.48
C HIS A 189 17.06 -1.29 -7.22
N GLU A 190 17.85 -1.59 -8.26
CA GLU A 190 19.10 -2.37 -8.14
C GLU A 190 20.15 -1.73 -7.21
N ARG A 191 19.96 -0.48 -6.76
CA ARG A 191 20.88 0.20 -5.83
C ARG A 191 20.57 -0.07 -4.36
N ILE A 192 19.37 -0.55 -4.04
CA ILE A 192 18.91 -0.82 -2.67
C ILE A 192 18.61 -2.30 -2.39
N LEU A 193 18.72 -3.15 -3.42
CA LEU A 193 18.64 -4.62 -3.35
C LEU A 193 20.02 -5.23 -3.15
#